data_AF-A0A8X9ABY9-F1
#
_entry.id   AF-A0A8X9ABY9-F1
#
_cell.length_a   1.000
_cell.length_b   1.000
_cell.length_c   1.000
_cell.angle_alpha   90.00
_cell.angle_beta   90.00
_cell.angle_gamma   90.00
#
_symmetry.space_group_name_H-M   'P 1'
#
loop_
_entity.id
_entity.type
_entity.pdbx_description
1 polymer ?
#
loop_
_entity_poly.entity_id
_entity_poly.type
_entity_poly.pdbx_seq_one_letter_code
_entity_poly.pdbx_strand_id
1 'polypeptide(L)'
;MLFVTSSPRFLSLIKPLPFRSLQNLGFSPKNLCLSTKMESESSTKLVLCGKSAVEEELARCLKTNNALKLPDGSPVTVCLHSESDSAGNDNDDVFRVNSYMNSISTSRFGRLLVYSPRLASTHDVVANNFGELPIGSVCVADVQLKGRGRSKNVWESPKGCLLFSFTIQIEDGRVVPLVQYVVSLAMTEAVNDVCRRNGMPSLDVRIKWPNDLYLDGLKVGGILCTSTYKSKKFNISAGIGLNIDNQKPTTCLNAALQRLGYAANQLQREDIISAFFNKFEVFHDIFLCQGFQALENLYYKTWLHSGQRVIVQEKNESEDQVSENVVTIQGLTPSGYLLAATDDGQICELHPDGNRYT
;
A
#
# COMPACT_ATOMS: atom_id res chain seq x y z
N MET A 1 20.41 -2.76 -20.85
CA MET A 1 20.15 -2.20 -22.19
C MET A 1 19.45 -0.87 -21.96
N LEU A 2 20.16 0.23 -22.23
CA LEU A 2 19.71 1.60 -22.00
C LEU A 2 18.61 1.96 -23.00
N PHE A 3 17.51 2.55 -22.53
CA PHE A 3 16.69 3.43 -23.37
C PHE A 3 16.29 4.70 -22.61
N VAL A 4 16.69 5.81 -23.22
CA VAL A 4 16.32 7.20 -22.95
C VAL A 4 15.30 7.57 -24.03
N THR A 5 14.13 8.10 -23.65
CA THR A 5 13.28 8.95 -24.52
C THR A 5 12.47 9.90 -23.62
N SER A 6 12.85 11.18 -23.51
CA SER A 6 12.32 12.34 -24.25
C SER A 6 10.79 12.52 -24.17
N SER A 7 10.35 13.47 -23.32
CA SER A 7 8.98 13.99 -23.28
C SER A 7 8.77 15.08 -24.34
N PRO A 8 7.66 15.11 -25.10
CA PRO A 8 7.20 16.32 -25.77
C PRO A 8 6.34 17.15 -24.81
N ARG A 9 6.72 18.42 -24.62
CA ARG A 9 5.84 19.47 -24.10
C ARG A 9 4.97 19.96 -25.25
N PHE A 10 3.66 20.08 -25.05
CA PHE A 10 2.84 21.01 -25.82
C PHE A 10 1.86 21.77 -24.93
N LEU A 11 1.73 23.05 -25.28
CA LEU A 11 1.03 24.12 -24.58
C LEU A 11 -0.49 23.94 -24.62
N SER A 12 -1.15 24.13 -23.48
CA SER A 12 -2.58 24.40 -23.43
C SER A 12 -2.85 25.89 -23.68
N LEU A 13 -3.56 26.19 -24.77
CA LEU A 13 -4.17 27.49 -25.04
C LEU A 13 -5.35 27.72 -24.08
N ILE A 14 -5.15 28.53 -23.04
CA ILE A 14 -6.23 29.16 -22.28
C ILE A 14 -6.06 30.67 -22.42
N LYS A 15 -7.06 31.32 -23.02
CA LYS A 15 -7.15 32.79 -23.14
C LYS A 15 -7.33 33.40 -21.74
N PRO A 16 -6.63 34.51 -21.39
CA PRO A 16 -6.82 35.19 -20.11
C PRO A 16 -8.02 36.13 -20.17
N LEU A 17 -8.77 36.24 -19.06
CA LEU A 17 -9.77 37.29 -18.80
C LEU A 17 -9.22 38.27 -17.75
N PRO A 18 -9.68 39.54 -17.73
CA PRO A 18 -8.81 40.67 -17.45
C PRO A 18 -8.68 41.04 -15.96
N PHE A 19 -7.49 41.54 -15.63
CA PHE A 19 -7.16 42.25 -14.41
C PHE A 19 -8.05 43.48 -14.18
N ARG A 20 -8.61 43.61 -12.98
CA ARG A 20 -8.97 44.92 -12.40
C ARG A 20 -8.14 45.15 -11.15
N SER A 21 -7.48 46.30 -11.15
CA SER A 21 -6.65 46.85 -10.09
C SER A 21 -7.45 47.22 -8.85
N LEU A 22 -6.94 46.87 -7.67
CA LEU A 22 -7.08 47.69 -6.48
C LEU A 22 -5.71 47.83 -5.83
N GLN A 23 -5.23 49.06 -5.83
CA GLN A 23 -4.01 49.52 -5.18
C GLN A 23 -4.21 49.63 -3.67
N ASN A 24 -3.09 49.46 -2.96
CA ASN A 24 -2.69 50.13 -1.73
C ASN A 24 -3.50 49.89 -0.45
N LEU A 25 -2.94 49.04 0.43
CA LEU A 25 -2.67 49.39 1.82
C LEU A 25 -1.36 48.71 2.21
N GLY A 26 -0.29 49.50 2.33
CA GLY A 26 1.06 48.99 2.61
C GLY A 26 1.30 48.70 4.08
N PHE A 27 2.15 47.71 4.37
CA PHE A 27 3.00 47.68 5.56
C PHE A 27 4.28 46.87 5.25
N SER A 28 5.39 47.40 5.75
CA SER A 28 6.81 47.07 5.48
C SER A 28 7.22 45.60 5.76
N PRO A 29 8.14 45.00 4.99
CA PRO A 29 8.68 43.68 5.29
C PRO A 29 9.76 43.79 6.38
N LYS A 30 9.39 43.45 7.62
CA LYS A 30 10.40 43.02 8.59
C LYS A 30 10.86 41.63 8.20
N ASN A 31 12.14 41.53 7.83
CA ASN A 31 12.90 40.29 7.76
C ASN A 31 12.72 39.49 9.07
N LEU A 32 11.81 38.53 9.08
CA LEU A 32 11.87 37.42 10.01
C LEU A 32 12.63 36.30 9.29
N CYS A 33 13.95 36.35 9.45
CA CYS A 33 14.79 35.16 9.32
C CYS A 33 14.31 34.19 10.42
N LEU A 34 13.33 33.36 10.09
CA LEU A 34 13.04 32.15 10.85
C LEU A 34 14.24 31.25 10.63
N SER A 35 15.12 31.25 11.62
CA SER A 35 16.18 30.29 11.75
C SER A 35 15.59 28.91 11.52
N THR A 36 16.05 28.26 10.45
CA THR A 36 16.10 26.82 10.36
C THR A 36 16.93 26.37 11.55
N LYS A 37 16.28 26.13 12.69
CA LYS A 37 16.81 25.19 13.66
C LYS A 37 17.05 23.93 12.86
N MET A 38 18.32 23.59 12.66
CA MET A 38 18.74 22.24 12.33
C MET A 38 17.96 21.34 13.29
N GLU A 39 16.99 20.59 12.76
CA GLU A 39 16.56 19.39 13.45
C GLU A 39 17.84 18.58 13.59
N SER A 40 18.39 18.53 14.82
CA SER A 40 19.45 17.60 15.18
C SER A 40 19.07 16.26 14.58
N GLU A 41 19.96 15.62 13.83
CA GLU A 41 19.74 14.31 13.19
C GLU A 41 19.19 13.31 14.22
N SER A 42 17.87 13.29 14.37
CA SER A 42 17.20 12.44 15.34
C SER A 42 17.20 11.06 14.72
N SER A 43 17.92 10.13 15.34
CA SER A 43 17.96 8.74 14.88
C SER A 43 16.53 8.21 14.72
N THR A 44 16.30 7.45 13.64
CA THR A 44 14.99 6.84 13.42
C THR A 44 14.82 5.72 14.45
N LYS A 45 13.75 5.78 15.24
CA LYS A 45 13.43 4.74 16.23
C LYS A 45 12.70 3.57 15.56
N LEU A 46 13.23 2.36 15.70
CA LEU A 46 12.55 1.11 15.36
C LEU A 46 12.28 0.32 16.65
N VAL A 47 11.04 -0.08 16.84
CA VAL A 47 10.56 -0.91 17.95
C VAL A 47 10.32 -2.31 17.42
N LEU A 48 11.02 -3.30 17.98
CA LEU A 48 10.85 -4.70 17.62
C LEU A 48 9.93 -5.41 18.61
N CYS A 49 9.04 -6.25 18.12
CA CYS A 49 8.18 -7.09 18.95
C CYS A 49 7.93 -8.43 18.25
N GLY A 50 8.01 -9.52 19.01
CA GLY A 50 7.72 -10.86 18.55
C GLY A 50 6.40 -11.39 19.10
N LYS A 51 5.67 -12.15 18.29
CA LYS A 51 4.41 -12.81 18.71
C LYS A 51 4.63 -13.96 19.70
N SER A 52 5.77 -14.63 19.67
CA SER A 52 6.13 -15.70 20.61
C SER A 52 7.58 -15.59 21.07
N ALA A 53 8.00 -16.47 21.99
CA ALA A 53 9.37 -16.53 22.47
C ALA A 53 10.40 -16.68 21.33
N VAL A 54 10.05 -17.37 20.24
CA VAL A 54 10.92 -17.52 19.06
C VAL A 54 11.10 -16.18 18.36
N GLU A 55 10.03 -15.46 18.05
CA GLU A 55 10.14 -14.15 17.41
C GLU A 55 10.75 -13.08 18.34
N GLU A 56 10.55 -13.19 19.65
CA GLU A 56 11.21 -12.33 20.65
C GLU A 56 12.72 -12.57 20.71
N GLU A 57 13.18 -13.82 20.54
CA GLU A 57 14.61 -14.12 20.39
C GLU A 57 15.18 -13.49 19.11
N LEU A 58 14.46 -13.64 17.99
CA LEU A 58 14.86 -13.04 16.72
C LEU A 58 14.95 -11.51 16.83
N ALA A 59 13.98 -10.86 17.49
CA ALA A 59 14.00 -9.43 17.76
C ALA A 59 15.24 -9.02 18.58
N ARG A 60 15.59 -9.79 19.61
CA ARG A 60 16.81 -9.59 20.42
C ARG A 60 18.08 -9.75 19.59
N CYS A 61 18.17 -10.77 18.73
CA CYS A 61 19.31 -10.95 17.82
C CYS A 61 19.46 -9.76 16.85
N LEU A 62 18.35 -9.31 16.23
CA LEU A 62 18.37 -8.16 15.30
C LEU A 62 18.86 -6.88 15.97
N LYS A 63 18.41 -6.64 17.21
CA LYS A 63 18.87 -5.50 18.02
C LYS A 63 20.35 -5.61 18.36
N THR A 64 20.79 -6.71 18.96
CA THR A 64 22.18 -6.90 19.43
C THR A 64 23.19 -6.82 18.29
N ASN A 65 22.83 -7.32 17.11
CA ASN A 65 23.71 -7.32 15.94
C ASN A 65 23.67 -6.01 15.14
N ASN A 66 22.86 -5.02 15.54
CA ASN A 66 22.61 -3.80 14.75
C ASN A 66 22.28 -4.11 13.28
N ALA A 67 21.46 -5.15 13.06
CA ALA A 67 21.23 -5.72 11.73
C ALA A 67 20.44 -4.79 10.80
N LEU A 68 19.50 -4.02 11.36
CA LEU A 68 18.59 -3.18 10.60
C LEU A 68 19.22 -1.84 10.20
N LYS A 69 19.13 -1.52 8.92
CA LYS A 69 19.69 -0.31 8.30
C LYS A 69 18.66 0.41 7.45
N LEU A 70 18.74 1.73 7.40
CA LEU A 70 17.99 2.54 6.45
C LEU A 70 18.74 2.66 5.11
N PRO A 71 18.03 2.77 3.97
CA PRO A 71 18.67 2.87 2.67
C PRO A 71 19.55 4.12 2.50
N ASP A 72 19.24 5.22 3.20
CA ASP A 72 20.01 6.45 3.15
C ASP A 72 21.20 6.47 4.12
N GLY A 73 21.42 5.38 4.86
CA GLY A 73 22.48 5.26 5.85
C GLY A 73 22.24 6.05 7.14
N SER A 74 21.07 6.69 7.29
CA SER A 74 20.73 7.44 8.49
C SER A 74 20.78 6.54 9.73
N PRO A 75 21.19 7.08 10.89
CA PRO A 75 21.31 6.30 12.11
C PRO A 75 19.94 5.79 12.58
N VAL A 76 19.93 4.53 13.03
CA VAL A 76 18.76 3.84 13.55
C VAL A 76 18.97 3.51 15.02
N THR A 77 17.97 3.79 15.84
CA THR A 77 17.91 3.31 17.23
C THR A 77 16.90 2.18 17.31
N VAL A 78 17.39 0.96 17.54
CA VAL A 78 16.55 -0.23 17.70
C VAL A 78 16.31 -0.49 19.19
N CYS A 79 15.04 -0.67 19.56
CA CYS A 79 14.62 -1.05 20.90
C CYS A 79 13.61 -2.19 20.84
N LEU A 80 13.48 -2.95 21.93
CA LEU A 80 12.43 -3.95 22.06
C LEU A 80 11.18 -3.29 22.64
N HIS A 81 10.01 -3.78 22.25
CA HIS A 81 8.75 -3.32 22.82
C HIS A 81 8.68 -3.57 24.34
N SER A 82 9.25 -4.68 24.81
CA SER A 82 9.38 -5.03 26.23
C SER A 82 10.25 -4.08 27.06
N GLU A 83 11.11 -3.28 26.41
CA GLU A 83 11.97 -2.29 27.06
C GLU A 83 11.33 -0.90 27.13
N SER A 84 10.18 -0.71 26.47
CA SER A 84 9.47 0.56 26.51
C SER A 84 8.63 0.61 27.79
N ASP A 85 8.83 1.63 28.61
CA ASP A 85 8.03 1.84 29.82
C ASP A 85 6.55 1.78 29.45
N SER A 86 5.85 0.79 29.98
CA SER A 86 4.43 0.51 29.73
C SER A 86 3.50 1.57 30.36
N ALA A 87 4.07 2.67 30.86
CA ALA A 87 3.35 3.77 31.48
C ALA A 87 2.81 4.71 30.39
N GLY A 88 1.64 4.36 29.85
CA GLY A 88 0.68 5.35 29.35
C GLY A 88 0.95 5.96 27.98
N ASN A 89 0.95 5.16 26.92
CA ASN A 89 0.58 5.64 25.59
C ASN A 89 -0.79 5.09 25.18
N ASP A 90 -1.80 5.35 26.01
CA ASP A 90 -3.22 5.37 25.60
C ASP A 90 -3.48 6.67 24.80
N ASN A 91 -2.60 6.97 23.84
CA ASN A 91 -2.89 7.96 22.84
C ASN A 91 -3.47 7.17 21.66
N ASP A 92 -4.79 7.29 21.45
CA ASP A 92 -5.55 6.62 20.36
C ASP A 92 -4.92 6.82 18.97
N ASP A 93 -4.06 7.82 18.89
CA ASP A 93 -3.31 8.28 17.74
C ASP A 93 -2.09 7.44 17.32
N VAL A 94 -1.67 6.46 18.12
CA VAL A 94 -0.43 5.67 17.92
C VAL A 94 -0.76 4.20 17.67
N PHE A 95 0.01 3.50 16.83
CA PHE A 95 -0.20 2.07 16.59
C PHE A 95 -0.01 1.25 17.89
N ARG A 96 -1.04 0.47 18.26
CA ARG A 96 -1.09 -0.30 19.51
C ARG A 96 -0.52 -1.70 19.31
N VAL A 97 0.80 -1.81 19.49
CA VAL A 97 1.56 -3.06 19.32
C VAL A 97 0.93 -4.25 20.04
N ASN A 98 0.52 -4.08 21.31
CA ASN A 98 -0.10 -5.15 22.10
C ASN A 98 -1.44 -5.61 21.51
N SER A 99 -2.31 -4.68 21.06
CA SER A 99 -3.59 -5.03 20.44
C SER A 99 -3.39 -5.82 19.15
N TYR A 100 -2.43 -5.44 18.32
CA TYR A 100 -2.05 -6.18 17.12
C TYR A 100 -1.53 -7.58 17.46
N MET A 101 -0.54 -7.66 18.35
CA MET A 101 0.09 -8.94 18.71
C MET A 101 -0.90 -9.88 19.40
N ASN A 102 -1.85 -9.38 20.19
CA ASN A 102 -2.87 -10.22 20.82
C ASN A 102 -3.87 -10.77 19.81
N SER A 103 -4.15 -10.03 18.73
CA SER A 103 -5.21 -10.37 17.76
C SER A 103 -4.75 -11.24 16.60
N ILE A 104 -3.46 -11.18 16.24
CA ILE A 104 -2.92 -12.01 15.15
C ILE A 104 -2.84 -13.49 15.55
N SER A 105 -3.26 -14.38 14.66
CA SER A 105 -3.34 -15.83 14.90
C SER A 105 -2.56 -16.67 13.87
N THR A 106 -1.76 -16.02 13.03
CA THR A 106 -0.97 -16.66 11.97
C THR A 106 0.19 -17.49 12.51
N SER A 107 0.71 -18.36 11.64
CA SER A 107 1.88 -19.21 11.87
C SER A 107 3.16 -18.68 11.22
N ARG A 108 3.07 -17.89 10.14
CA ARG A 108 4.22 -17.36 9.38
C ARG A 108 4.21 -15.85 9.24
N PHE A 109 3.08 -15.24 8.86
CA PHE A 109 3.06 -13.83 8.47
C PHE A 109 2.68 -12.88 9.61
N GLY A 110 3.34 -11.73 9.73
CA GLY A 110 3.03 -10.67 10.70
C GLY A 110 3.54 -10.90 12.12
N ARG A 111 4.27 -11.99 12.37
CA ARG A 111 4.63 -12.43 13.72
C ARG A 111 5.86 -11.74 14.31
N LEU A 112 6.71 -11.17 13.46
CA LEU A 112 7.80 -10.28 13.86
C LEU A 112 7.49 -8.88 13.34
N LEU A 113 7.26 -7.95 14.26
CA LEU A 113 6.92 -6.56 13.98
C LEU A 113 8.14 -5.66 14.12
N VAL A 114 8.31 -4.79 13.12
CA VAL A 114 9.18 -3.61 13.15
C VAL A 114 8.29 -2.37 13.11
N TYR A 115 8.06 -1.74 14.26
CA TYR A 115 7.21 -0.57 14.36
C TYR A 115 8.01 0.73 14.44
N SER A 116 7.52 1.80 13.82
CA SER A 116 8.06 3.15 14.00
C SER A 116 6.96 4.22 13.98
N PRO A 117 6.93 5.17 14.94
CA PRO A 117 5.99 6.29 14.88
C PRO A 117 6.18 7.18 13.64
N ARG A 118 7.41 7.24 13.11
CA ARG A 118 7.74 8.08 11.95
C ARG A 118 8.89 7.47 11.19
N LEU A 119 8.66 7.20 9.91
CA LEU A 119 9.63 6.52 9.05
C LEU A 119 9.67 7.18 7.68
N ALA A 120 10.76 7.01 6.92
CA ALA A 120 10.76 7.41 5.51
C ALA A 120 9.75 6.56 4.70
N SER A 121 9.90 5.24 4.74
CA SER A 121 9.05 4.27 4.02
C SER A 121 9.18 2.89 4.69
N THR A 122 8.05 2.25 5.04
CA THR A 122 8.02 0.86 5.51
C THR A 122 8.53 -0.09 4.43
N HIS A 123 8.22 0.23 3.17
CA HIS A 123 8.63 -0.56 2.01
C HIS A 123 10.14 -0.60 1.87
N ASP A 124 10.78 0.55 2.08
CA ASP A 124 12.23 0.69 1.96
C ASP A 124 12.95 -0.02 3.12
N VAL A 125 12.38 0.01 4.34
CA VAL A 125 12.90 -0.78 5.48
C VAL A 125 12.85 -2.28 5.19
N VAL A 126 11.71 -2.78 4.70
CA VAL A 126 11.55 -4.20 4.40
C VAL A 126 12.47 -4.64 3.26
N ALA A 127 12.51 -3.87 2.16
CA ALA A 127 13.31 -4.22 0.99
C ALA A 127 14.82 -4.19 1.29
N ASN A 128 15.30 -3.17 2.02
CA ASN A 128 16.71 -3.03 2.34
C ASN A 128 17.21 -4.09 3.33
N ASN A 129 16.34 -4.56 4.23
CA ASN A 129 16.69 -5.51 5.29
C ASN A 129 16.17 -6.92 5.03
N PHE A 130 15.76 -7.25 3.80
CA PHE A 130 15.18 -8.55 3.47
C PHE A 130 16.08 -9.74 3.83
N GLY A 131 17.40 -9.56 3.78
CA GLY A 131 18.36 -10.61 4.16
C GLY A 131 18.45 -10.87 5.67
N GLU A 132 18.06 -9.90 6.49
CA GLU A 132 18.10 -9.97 7.96
C GLU A 132 16.73 -10.33 8.53
N LEU A 133 15.65 -9.91 7.85
CA LEU A 133 14.27 -10.14 8.25
C LEU A 133 13.80 -11.53 7.82
N PRO A 134 13.30 -12.37 8.75
CA PRO A 134 12.59 -13.59 8.41
C PRO A 134 11.43 -13.34 7.44
N ILE A 135 11.09 -14.35 6.65
CA ILE A 135 9.88 -14.31 5.79
C ILE A 135 8.65 -14.14 6.69
N GLY A 136 7.75 -13.24 6.28
CA GLY A 136 6.58 -12.86 7.06
C GLY A 136 6.81 -11.73 8.07
N SER A 137 8.03 -11.22 8.23
CA SER A 137 8.27 -10.01 9.05
C SER A 137 7.52 -8.81 8.48
N VAL A 138 6.91 -8.01 9.36
CA VAL A 138 6.14 -6.82 8.98
C VAL A 138 6.75 -5.57 9.57
N CYS A 139 6.84 -4.51 8.77
CA CYS A 139 7.15 -3.17 9.21
C CYS A 139 5.88 -2.31 9.17
N VAL A 140 5.56 -1.62 10.26
CA VAL A 140 4.41 -0.72 10.38
C VAL A 140 4.90 0.68 10.76
N ALA A 141 4.29 1.71 10.19
CA ALA A 141 4.53 3.09 10.59
C ALA A 141 3.24 3.87 10.83
N ASP A 142 3.24 4.80 11.78
CA ASP A 142 2.12 5.76 11.93
C ASP A 142 2.14 6.80 10.80
N VAL A 143 3.33 7.27 10.42
CA VAL A 143 3.53 8.27 9.37
C VAL A 143 4.74 7.90 8.50
N GLN A 144 4.58 7.98 7.18
CA GLN A 144 5.68 7.91 6.22
C GLN A 144 6.02 9.27 5.62
N LEU A 145 7.30 9.61 5.55
CA LEU A 145 7.79 10.88 4.97
C LEU A 145 8.06 10.80 3.47
N LYS A 146 8.31 9.60 2.97
CA LYS A 146 8.67 9.29 1.58
C LYS A 146 7.91 8.03 1.12
N GLY A 147 6.61 7.98 1.39
CA GLY A 147 5.75 6.85 1.05
C GLY A 147 5.82 6.49 -0.43
N ARG A 148 5.96 5.20 -0.73
CA ARG A 148 6.14 4.71 -2.10
C ARG A 148 4.81 4.35 -2.75
N GLY A 149 4.58 4.82 -3.98
CA GLY A 149 3.59 4.28 -4.90
C GLY A 149 4.24 3.57 -6.08
N ARG A 150 3.43 3.02 -7.00
CA ARG A 150 3.94 2.44 -8.25
C ARG A 150 4.60 3.51 -9.13
N SER A 151 5.61 3.10 -9.90
CA SER A 151 6.36 3.96 -10.82
C SER A 151 6.97 5.16 -10.09
N LYS A 152 6.56 6.40 -10.42
CA LYS A 152 7.05 7.62 -9.77
C LYS A 152 6.06 8.23 -8.78
N ASN A 153 4.95 7.55 -8.51
CA ASN A 153 3.91 8.07 -7.62
C ASN A 153 4.37 7.99 -6.15
N VAL A 154 3.96 8.97 -5.37
CA VAL A 154 4.19 9.03 -3.92
C VAL A 154 2.88 8.69 -3.21
N TRP A 155 2.95 7.89 -2.15
CA TRP A 155 1.81 7.62 -1.29
C TRP A 155 1.77 8.65 -0.15
N GLU A 156 0.77 9.55 -0.18
CA GLU A 156 0.53 10.49 0.90
C GLU A 156 0.03 9.75 2.15
N SER A 157 0.69 10.01 3.29
CA SER A 157 0.54 9.24 4.52
C SER A 157 0.14 10.13 5.70
N PRO A 158 -1.01 10.82 5.66
CA PRO A 158 -1.50 11.56 6.81
C PRO A 158 -1.77 10.61 7.98
N LYS A 159 -1.77 11.17 9.19
CA LYS A 159 -2.11 10.44 10.40
C LYS A 159 -3.49 9.81 10.28
N GLY A 160 -3.63 8.57 10.76
CA GLY A 160 -4.86 7.76 10.61
C GLY A 160 -4.80 6.75 9.46
N CYS A 161 -3.78 6.79 8.59
CA CYS A 161 -3.52 5.70 7.65
C CYS A 161 -3.03 4.44 8.38
N LEU A 162 -3.41 3.28 7.85
CA LEU A 162 -2.69 2.03 8.08
C LEU A 162 -1.61 1.88 7.01
N LEU A 163 -0.34 1.87 7.44
CA LEU A 163 0.83 1.84 6.56
C LEU A 163 1.74 0.70 6.99
N PHE A 164 1.89 -0.30 6.14
CA PHE A 164 2.76 -1.42 6.46
C PHE A 164 3.36 -2.07 5.22
N SER A 165 4.48 -2.76 5.41
CA SER A 165 5.10 -3.60 4.40
C SER A 165 5.58 -4.90 5.01
N PHE A 166 5.63 -5.99 4.25
CA PHE A 166 6.07 -7.27 4.78
C PHE A 166 6.81 -8.12 3.74
N THR A 167 7.58 -9.10 4.24
CA THR A 167 8.40 -10.00 3.43
C THR A 167 7.62 -11.23 2.97
N ILE A 168 7.69 -11.55 1.68
CA ILE A 168 7.17 -12.79 1.07
C ILE A 168 8.30 -13.39 0.23
N GLN A 169 8.40 -14.71 0.16
CA GLN A 169 9.36 -15.37 -0.72
C GLN A 169 8.67 -16.44 -1.57
N ILE A 170 8.94 -16.43 -2.86
CA ILE A 170 8.37 -17.36 -3.85
C ILE A 170 9.49 -17.91 -4.74
N GLU A 171 9.43 -19.19 -5.10
CA GLU A 171 10.41 -19.81 -6.00
C GLU A 171 10.00 -19.66 -7.47
N ASP A 172 8.71 -19.86 -7.78
CA ASP A 172 8.19 -19.75 -9.15
C ASP A 172 8.00 -18.29 -9.58
N GLY A 173 8.87 -17.82 -10.48
CA GLY A 173 8.81 -16.46 -11.03
C GLY A 173 7.53 -16.15 -11.81
N ARG A 174 6.84 -17.17 -12.35
CA ARG A 174 5.63 -16.99 -13.18
C ARG A 174 4.46 -16.44 -12.36
N VAL A 175 4.43 -16.75 -11.06
CA VAL A 175 3.31 -16.36 -10.19
C VAL A 175 3.59 -15.07 -9.42
N VAL A 176 4.82 -14.56 -9.43
CA VAL A 176 5.20 -13.33 -8.72
C VAL A 176 4.31 -12.12 -9.08
N PRO A 177 3.95 -11.86 -10.36
CA PRO A 177 3.04 -10.77 -10.71
C PRO A 177 1.64 -10.89 -10.09
N LEU A 178 1.19 -12.10 -9.78
CA LEU A 178 -0.15 -12.38 -9.25
C LEU A 178 -0.25 -12.14 -7.74
N VAL A 179 0.88 -12.03 -7.03
CA VAL A 179 0.91 -11.83 -5.56
C VAL A 179 0.14 -10.58 -5.15
N GLN A 180 0.21 -9.50 -5.91
CA GLN A 180 -0.51 -8.27 -5.60
C GLN A 180 -2.03 -8.47 -5.57
N TYR A 181 -2.57 -9.43 -6.35
CA TYR A 181 -3.99 -9.74 -6.36
C TYR A 181 -4.40 -10.50 -5.10
N VAL A 182 -3.55 -11.42 -4.64
CA VAL A 182 -3.73 -12.13 -3.37
C VAL A 182 -3.70 -11.16 -2.19
N VAL A 183 -2.74 -10.21 -2.19
CA VAL A 183 -2.66 -9.13 -1.19
C VAL A 183 -3.90 -8.25 -1.23
N SER A 184 -4.36 -7.85 -2.42
CA SER A 184 -5.56 -7.03 -2.61
C SER A 184 -6.80 -7.72 -2.04
N LEU A 185 -6.98 -8.99 -2.40
CA LEU A 185 -8.10 -9.80 -1.97
C LEU A 185 -8.12 -10.03 -0.45
N ALA A 186 -6.94 -10.29 0.14
CA ALA A 186 -6.82 -10.42 1.58
C ALA A 186 -7.22 -9.12 2.31
N MET A 187 -6.87 -7.95 1.77
CA MET A 187 -7.20 -6.67 2.38
C MET A 187 -8.70 -6.35 2.31
N THR A 188 -9.34 -6.59 1.16
CA THR A 188 -10.80 -6.40 1.04
C THR A 188 -11.57 -7.32 1.97
N GLU A 189 -11.16 -8.59 2.07
CA GLU A 189 -11.77 -9.56 2.98
C GLU A 189 -11.53 -9.22 4.46
N ALA A 190 -10.36 -8.66 4.80
CA ALA A 190 -10.05 -8.24 6.16
C ALA A 190 -10.94 -7.08 6.63
N VAL A 191 -11.17 -6.07 5.78
CA VAL A 191 -12.09 -4.96 6.09
C VAL A 191 -13.50 -5.48 6.36
N ASN A 192 -14.01 -6.35 5.48
CA ASN A 192 -15.34 -6.93 5.62
C ASN A 192 -15.46 -7.82 6.87
N ASP A 193 -14.40 -8.58 7.19
CA ASP A 193 -14.36 -9.42 8.38
C ASP A 193 -14.45 -8.60 9.67
N VAL A 194 -13.68 -7.52 9.77
CA VAL A 194 -13.68 -6.64 10.94
C VAL A 194 -15.04 -5.93 11.08
N CYS A 195 -15.61 -5.45 9.98
CA CYS A 195 -16.96 -4.87 10.00
C CYS A 195 -17.98 -5.86 10.55
N ARG A 196 -17.99 -7.10 10.03
CA ARG A 196 -18.89 -8.17 10.47
C ARG A 196 -18.73 -8.50 11.95
N ARG A 197 -17.49 -8.68 12.43
CA ARG A 197 -17.20 -9.00 13.85
C ARG A 197 -17.67 -7.91 14.80
N ASN A 198 -17.64 -6.66 14.35
CA ASN A 198 -18.03 -5.50 15.15
C ASN A 198 -19.51 -5.10 14.96
N GLY A 199 -20.31 -5.91 14.25
CA GLY A 199 -21.73 -5.62 14.01
C GLY A 199 -21.99 -4.42 13.10
N MET A 200 -21.01 -4.04 12.29
CA MET A 200 -21.09 -2.95 11.32
C MET A 200 -21.48 -3.45 9.93
N PRO A 201 -22.07 -2.59 9.07
CA PRO A 201 -22.33 -2.94 7.68
C PRO A 201 -21.02 -3.25 6.96
N SER A 202 -21.08 -4.16 5.99
CA SER A 202 -19.96 -4.39 5.08
C SER A 202 -19.65 -3.09 4.33
N LEU A 203 -18.39 -2.69 4.29
CA LEU A 203 -17.93 -1.64 3.39
C LEU A 203 -17.60 -2.27 2.05
N ASP A 204 -18.20 -1.78 0.96
CA ASP A 204 -17.96 -2.30 -0.38
C ASP A 204 -16.60 -1.85 -0.93
N VAL A 205 -15.52 -2.27 -0.28
CA VAL A 205 -14.14 -2.00 -0.71
C VAL A 205 -13.84 -2.91 -1.89
N ARG A 206 -13.67 -2.30 -3.06
CA ARG A 206 -13.47 -2.96 -4.34
C ARG A 206 -12.04 -2.81 -4.85
N ILE A 207 -11.61 -3.77 -5.65
CA ILE A 207 -10.28 -3.75 -6.27
C ILE A 207 -10.38 -3.04 -7.63
N LYS A 208 -9.67 -1.93 -7.79
CA LYS A 208 -9.37 -1.34 -9.10
C LYS A 208 -8.03 -1.90 -9.55
N TRP A 209 -8.06 -2.69 -10.60
CA TRP A 209 -6.88 -3.32 -11.16
C TRP A 209 -5.83 -2.26 -11.56
N PRO A 210 -4.53 -2.54 -11.31
CA PRO A 210 -4.01 -3.79 -10.77
C PRO A 210 -3.82 -3.82 -9.25
N ASN A 211 -3.92 -2.68 -8.55
CA ASN A 211 -3.35 -2.57 -7.21
C ASN A 211 -4.00 -1.53 -6.30
N ASP A 212 -5.14 -0.97 -6.68
CA ASP A 212 -5.80 0.07 -5.90
C ASP A 212 -7.08 -0.45 -5.22
N LEU A 213 -7.38 0.07 -4.04
CA LEU A 213 -8.60 -0.22 -3.29
C LEU A 213 -9.52 1.00 -3.31
N TYR A 214 -10.76 0.79 -3.67
CA TYR A 214 -11.76 1.83 -3.88
C TYR A 214 -13.00 1.58 -3.02
N LEU A 215 -13.62 2.65 -2.52
CA LEU A 215 -14.88 2.65 -1.80
C LEU A 215 -15.70 3.82 -2.30
N ASP A 216 -16.95 3.59 -2.70
CA ASP A 216 -17.84 4.60 -3.29
C ASP A 216 -17.19 5.38 -4.47
N GLY A 217 -16.43 4.68 -5.31
CA GLY A 217 -15.73 5.29 -6.46
C GLY A 217 -14.49 6.12 -6.09
N LEU A 218 -14.14 6.24 -4.81
CA LEU A 218 -12.97 6.96 -4.33
C LEU A 218 -11.87 6.00 -3.87
N LYS A 219 -10.61 6.33 -4.19
CA LYS A 219 -9.47 5.55 -3.74
C LYS A 219 -9.30 5.67 -2.22
N VAL A 220 -9.29 4.53 -1.54
CA VAL A 220 -9.04 4.40 -0.09
C VAL A 220 -7.75 3.67 0.22
N GLY A 221 -7.17 2.93 -0.72
CA GLY A 221 -5.94 2.20 -0.49
C GLY A 221 -5.14 1.91 -1.75
N GLY A 222 -3.91 1.46 -1.56
CA GLY A 222 -3.02 1.06 -2.62
C GLY A 222 -2.02 0.01 -2.15
N ILE A 223 -1.65 -0.87 -3.08
CA ILE A 223 -0.73 -1.98 -2.85
C ILE A 223 0.49 -1.80 -3.77
N LEU A 224 1.65 -2.11 -3.23
CA LEU A 224 2.93 -2.07 -3.94
C LEU A 224 3.67 -3.38 -3.69
N CYS A 225 3.82 -4.20 -4.71
CA CYS A 225 4.70 -5.37 -4.65
C CYS A 225 5.95 -5.09 -5.48
N THR A 226 7.14 -5.24 -4.87
CA THR A 226 8.42 -5.21 -5.59
C THR A 226 9.20 -6.46 -5.28
N SER A 227 9.88 -7.03 -6.27
CA SER A 227 10.65 -8.26 -6.10
C SER A 227 12.11 -8.07 -6.46
N THR A 228 12.99 -8.76 -5.75
CA THR A 228 14.38 -9.01 -6.16
C THR A 228 14.58 -10.52 -6.31
N TYR A 229 15.44 -10.94 -7.23
CA TYR A 229 15.77 -12.36 -7.40
C TYR A 229 17.13 -12.65 -6.76
N LYS A 230 17.17 -13.52 -5.75
CA LYS A 230 18.38 -13.89 -5.02
C LYS A 230 18.32 -15.35 -4.60
N SER A 231 19.43 -16.07 -4.72
CA SER A 231 19.56 -17.47 -4.27
C SER A 231 18.45 -18.39 -4.79
N LYS A 232 18.10 -18.28 -6.08
CA LYS A 232 17.03 -19.03 -6.75
C LYS A 232 15.60 -18.76 -6.24
N LYS A 233 15.39 -17.66 -5.52
CA LYS A 233 14.08 -17.26 -4.99
C LYS A 233 13.81 -15.79 -5.28
N PHE A 234 12.54 -15.46 -5.41
CA PHE A 234 12.03 -14.10 -5.51
C PHE A 234 11.69 -13.60 -4.09
N ASN A 235 12.44 -12.61 -3.64
CA ASN A 235 12.20 -11.89 -2.40
C ASN A 235 11.28 -10.70 -2.69
N ILE A 236 10.05 -10.78 -2.22
CA ILE A 236 8.98 -9.83 -2.52
C ILE A 236 8.71 -8.99 -1.27
N SER A 237 8.87 -7.68 -1.42
CA SER A 237 8.39 -6.71 -0.43
C SER A 237 7.00 -6.25 -0.86
N ALA A 238 5.98 -6.55 -0.04
CA ALA A 238 4.61 -6.14 -0.29
C ALA A 238 4.23 -5.03 0.68
N GLY A 239 3.95 -3.83 0.16
CA GLY A 239 3.51 -2.66 0.91
C GLY A 239 2.04 -2.35 0.69
N ILE A 240 1.36 -1.91 1.73
CA ILE A 240 -0.04 -1.51 1.71
C ILE A 240 -0.19 -0.18 2.46
N GLY A 241 -0.84 0.76 1.79
CA GLY A 241 -1.38 1.97 2.41
C GLY A 241 -2.89 1.91 2.34
N LEU A 242 -3.58 2.10 3.48
CA LEU A 242 -5.03 2.10 3.56
C LEU A 242 -5.51 3.25 4.45
N ASN A 243 -6.47 4.01 3.97
CA ASN A 243 -7.03 5.14 4.67
C ASN A 243 -8.09 4.67 5.67
N ILE A 244 -7.73 4.57 6.95
CA ILE A 244 -8.64 4.11 8.00
C ILE A 244 -9.38 5.30 8.61
N ASP A 245 -8.62 6.29 9.12
CA ASP A 245 -9.16 7.43 9.85
C ASP A 245 -8.62 8.79 9.37
N ASN A 246 -8.27 8.88 8.09
CA ASN A 246 -7.79 10.11 7.45
C ASN A 246 -8.70 10.58 6.32
N GLN A 247 -9.49 11.64 6.54
CA GLN A 247 -10.46 12.12 5.54
C GLN A 247 -9.82 12.80 4.32
N LYS A 248 -8.51 13.07 4.34
CA LYS A 248 -7.75 13.68 3.24
C LYS A 248 -6.60 12.75 2.82
N PRO A 249 -6.12 12.81 1.56
CA PRO A 249 -6.58 13.70 0.48
C PRO A 249 -7.88 13.23 -0.22
N THR A 250 -8.29 11.96 -0.05
CA THR A 250 -9.47 11.40 -0.74
C THR A 250 -10.65 11.17 0.20
N THR A 251 -10.62 10.05 0.94
CA THR A 251 -11.60 9.62 1.95
C THR A 251 -11.00 8.45 2.76
N CYS A 252 -11.71 7.99 3.78
CA CYS A 252 -11.30 6.85 4.62
C CYS A 252 -12.47 5.95 5.03
N LEU A 253 -12.15 4.76 5.53
CA LEU A 253 -13.15 3.77 5.94
C LEU A 253 -14.06 4.27 7.07
N ASN A 254 -13.51 4.92 8.09
CA ASN A 254 -14.32 5.44 9.22
C ASN A 254 -15.24 6.57 8.79
N ALA A 255 -14.84 7.41 7.82
CA ALA A 255 -15.74 8.41 7.24
C ALA A 255 -16.91 7.78 6.47
N ALA A 256 -16.70 6.61 5.84
CA ALA A 256 -17.79 5.86 5.23
C ALA A 256 -18.76 5.30 6.28
N LEU A 257 -18.24 4.71 7.37
CA LEU A 257 -19.07 4.22 8.47
C LEU A 257 -19.88 5.35 9.14
N GLN A 258 -19.26 6.51 9.34
CA GLN A 258 -19.96 7.70 9.85
C GLN A 258 -21.13 8.11 8.94
N ARG A 259 -20.96 8.12 7.62
CA ARG A 259 -22.04 8.39 6.65
C ARG A 259 -23.18 7.37 6.71
N LEU A 260 -22.87 6.14 7.09
CA LEU A 260 -23.84 5.05 7.28
C LEU A 260 -24.52 5.06 8.67
N GLY A 261 -24.19 6.01 9.54
CA GLY A 261 -24.77 6.13 10.88
C GLY A 261 -24.04 5.35 11.98
N TYR A 262 -22.85 4.81 11.70
CA TYR A 262 -22.05 4.00 12.64
C TYR A 262 -20.90 4.80 13.27
N ALA A 263 -21.10 6.10 13.56
CA ALA A 263 -20.04 6.98 14.05
C ALA A 263 -19.42 6.55 15.41
N ALA A 264 -20.17 5.82 16.23
CA ALA A 264 -19.70 5.28 17.50
C ALA A 264 -18.79 4.04 17.34
N ASN A 265 -18.77 3.43 16.16
CA ASN A 265 -17.94 2.27 15.85
C ASN A 265 -16.81 2.71 14.92
N GLN A 266 -15.57 2.56 15.36
CA GLN A 266 -14.40 2.90 14.57
C GLN A 266 -13.59 1.66 14.25
N LEU A 267 -13.26 1.49 12.97
CA LEU A 267 -12.26 0.52 12.55
C LEU A 267 -10.91 0.96 13.09
N GLN A 268 -10.22 0.03 13.74
CA GLN A 268 -8.90 0.23 14.31
C GLN A 268 -7.84 -0.37 13.40
N ARG A 269 -6.70 0.31 13.28
CA ARG A 269 -5.59 -0.11 12.39
C ARG A 269 -5.11 -1.51 12.73
N GLU A 270 -5.03 -1.83 14.02
CA GLU A 270 -4.57 -3.11 14.56
C GLU A 270 -5.53 -4.27 14.21
N ASP A 271 -6.84 -4.02 14.27
CA ASP A 271 -7.87 -5.00 13.92
C ASP A 271 -7.84 -5.32 12.42
N ILE A 272 -7.66 -4.31 11.58
CA ILE A 272 -7.56 -4.48 10.13
C ILE A 272 -6.30 -5.26 9.75
N ILE A 273 -5.11 -4.87 10.25
CA ILE A 273 -3.86 -5.53 9.87
C ILE A 273 -3.75 -6.96 10.43
N SER A 274 -4.29 -7.23 11.63
CA SER A 274 -4.37 -8.60 12.16
C SER A 274 -5.31 -9.47 11.33
N ALA A 275 -6.50 -8.97 10.98
CA ALA A 275 -7.42 -9.66 10.08
C ALA A 275 -6.81 -9.88 8.68
N PHE A 276 -6.06 -8.90 8.16
CA PHE A 276 -5.33 -9.01 6.90
C PHE A 276 -4.36 -10.19 6.93
N PHE A 277 -3.49 -10.30 7.93
CA PHE A 277 -2.53 -11.41 7.97
C PHE A 277 -3.23 -12.76 8.13
N ASN A 278 -4.28 -12.83 8.94
CA ASN A 278 -5.08 -14.06 9.10
C ASN A 278 -5.71 -14.51 7.78
N LYS A 279 -6.21 -13.59 6.95
CA LYS A 279 -6.75 -13.89 5.61
C LYS A 279 -5.64 -14.18 4.59
N PHE A 280 -4.60 -13.35 4.59
CA PHE A 280 -3.49 -13.45 3.66
C PHE A 280 -2.77 -14.78 3.79
N GLU A 281 -2.53 -15.29 5.00
CA GLU A 281 -1.87 -16.59 5.20
C GLU A 281 -2.65 -17.74 4.55
N VAL A 282 -3.98 -17.74 4.71
CA VAL A 282 -4.87 -18.73 4.07
C VAL A 282 -4.87 -18.59 2.55
N PHE A 283 -5.02 -17.38 2.03
CA PHE A 283 -5.04 -17.14 0.58
C PHE A 283 -3.69 -17.40 -0.07
N HIS A 284 -2.59 -17.09 0.62
CA HIS A 284 -1.24 -17.40 0.18
C HIS A 284 -1.03 -18.92 0.05
N ASP A 285 -1.52 -19.73 0.99
CA ASP A 285 -1.45 -21.19 0.88
C ASP A 285 -2.30 -21.73 -0.28
N ILE A 286 -3.53 -21.25 -0.42
CA ILE A 286 -4.37 -21.62 -1.57
C ILE A 286 -3.67 -21.27 -2.88
N PHE A 287 -3.11 -20.06 -2.97
CA PHE A 287 -2.41 -19.58 -4.15
C PHE A 287 -1.17 -20.41 -4.49
N LEU A 288 -0.33 -20.76 -3.51
CA LEU A 288 0.86 -21.57 -3.76
C LEU A 288 0.53 -23.03 -4.07
N CYS A 289 -0.53 -23.59 -3.47
CA CYS A 289 -0.89 -25.00 -3.68
C CYS A 289 -1.77 -25.24 -4.91
N GLN A 290 -2.66 -24.30 -5.25
CA GLN A 290 -3.72 -24.49 -6.25
C GLN A 290 -3.66 -23.47 -7.40
N GLY A 291 -2.76 -22.49 -7.33
CA GLY A 291 -2.68 -21.39 -8.29
C GLY A 291 -3.71 -20.29 -8.02
N PHE A 292 -3.62 -19.19 -8.78
CA PHE A 292 -4.53 -18.04 -8.61
C PHE A 292 -5.97 -18.35 -9.05
N GLN A 293 -6.15 -19.33 -9.93
CA GLN A 293 -7.47 -19.76 -10.43
C GLN A 293 -8.41 -20.15 -9.28
N ALA A 294 -7.88 -20.71 -8.18
CA ALA A 294 -8.66 -21.04 -7.00
C ALA A 294 -9.24 -19.81 -6.27
N LEU A 295 -8.64 -18.63 -6.45
CA LEU A 295 -9.07 -17.35 -5.86
C LEU A 295 -9.79 -16.43 -6.86
N GLU A 296 -9.76 -16.78 -8.15
CA GLU A 296 -10.18 -15.91 -9.24
C GLU A 296 -11.66 -15.50 -9.15
N ASN A 297 -12.55 -16.43 -8.84
CA ASN A 297 -13.98 -16.12 -8.66
C ASN A 297 -14.20 -15.11 -7.52
N LEU A 298 -13.47 -15.25 -6.40
CA LEU A 298 -13.58 -14.31 -5.29
C LEU A 298 -12.98 -12.94 -5.67
N TYR A 299 -11.89 -12.95 -6.42
CA TYR A 299 -11.27 -11.73 -6.95
C TYR A 299 -12.24 -10.95 -7.88
N TYR A 300 -12.86 -11.62 -8.86
CA TYR A 300 -13.82 -10.98 -9.78
C TYR A 300 -15.13 -10.57 -9.11
N LYS A 301 -15.53 -11.22 -8.02
CA LYS A 301 -16.64 -10.74 -7.20
C LYS A 301 -16.31 -9.45 -6.44
N THR A 302 -15.02 -9.10 -6.33
CA THR A 302 -14.54 -7.98 -5.51
C THR A 302 -13.94 -6.85 -6.34
N TRP A 303 -13.57 -7.07 -7.60
CA TRP A 303 -13.04 -6.01 -8.46
C TRP A 303 -14.11 -5.08 -9.04
N LEU A 304 -13.70 -4.00 -9.71
CA LEU A 304 -14.57 -3.01 -10.33
C LEU A 304 -14.86 -3.24 -11.84
N HIS A 305 -14.22 -4.22 -12.48
CA HIS A 305 -14.07 -4.22 -13.94
C HIS A 305 -15.01 -5.16 -14.71
N SER A 306 -15.86 -5.94 -14.03
CA SER A 306 -16.77 -6.88 -14.68
C SER A 306 -17.64 -6.18 -15.74
N GLY A 307 -17.48 -6.57 -17.01
CA GLY A 307 -18.28 -6.04 -18.12
C GLY A 307 -18.03 -4.56 -18.43
N GLN A 308 -16.97 -3.97 -17.87
CA GLN A 308 -16.64 -2.57 -18.12
C GLN A 308 -16.19 -2.40 -19.57
N ARG A 309 -16.80 -1.46 -20.28
CA ARG A 309 -16.33 -1.02 -21.60
C ARG A 309 -15.32 0.10 -21.42
N VAL A 310 -14.17 -0.04 -22.06
CA VAL A 310 -13.05 0.92 -21.97
C VAL A 310 -12.55 1.26 -23.37
N ILE A 311 -12.03 2.47 -23.54
CA ILE A 311 -11.40 2.90 -24.78
C ILE A 311 -9.90 2.69 -24.63
N VAL A 312 -9.31 1.89 -25.50
CA VAL A 312 -7.87 1.64 -25.56
C VAL A 312 -7.30 2.45 -26.70
N GLN A 313 -6.27 3.24 -26.39
CA GLN A 313 -5.53 4.04 -27.37
C GLN A 313 -4.26 3.29 -27.74
N GLU A 314 -4.17 2.84 -28.99
CA GLU A 314 -2.96 2.24 -29.54
C GLU A 314 -2.22 3.29 -30.38
N LYS A 315 -0.92 3.44 -30.11
CA LYS A 315 -0.03 4.22 -30.97
C LYS A 315 0.64 3.26 -31.95
N ASN A 316 0.32 3.39 -33.23
CA ASN A 316 1.11 2.74 -34.26
C ASN A 316 2.46 3.45 -34.38
N GLU A 317 3.57 2.72 -34.23
CA GLU A 317 4.92 3.32 -34.36
C GLU A 317 5.21 3.82 -35.79
N SER A 318 4.45 3.34 -36.77
CA SER A 318 4.59 3.65 -38.19
C SER A 318 3.73 4.79 -38.70
N GLU A 319 2.69 5.20 -37.97
CA GLU A 319 1.80 6.30 -38.34
C GLU A 319 1.56 7.16 -37.11
N ASP A 320 1.73 8.48 -37.21
CA ASP A 320 1.41 9.45 -36.14
C ASP A 320 -0.12 9.49 -35.79
N GLN A 321 -0.87 8.45 -36.16
CA GLN A 321 -2.27 8.23 -35.84
C GLN A 321 -2.42 7.38 -34.57
N VAL A 322 -3.29 7.85 -33.67
CA VAL A 322 -3.77 7.10 -32.52
C VAL A 322 -5.08 6.44 -32.92
N SER A 323 -5.14 5.11 -32.89
CA SER A 323 -6.39 4.37 -33.03
C SER A 323 -7.06 4.23 -31.67
N GLU A 324 -8.36 4.46 -31.62
CA GLU A 324 -9.18 4.25 -30.42
C GLU A 324 -10.09 3.04 -30.64
N ASN A 325 -9.91 2.00 -29.84
CA ASN A 325 -10.73 0.80 -29.89
C ASN A 325 -11.55 0.67 -28.62
N VAL A 326 -12.85 0.46 -28.77
CA VAL A 326 -13.74 0.12 -27.64
C VAL A 326 -13.62 -1.38 -27.37
N VAL A 327 -13.24 -1.72 -26.14
CA VAL A 327 -13.12 -3.11 -25.70
C VAL A 327 -13.89 -3.32 -24.41
N THR A 328 -14.37 -4.54 -24.21
CA THR A 328 -15.06 -4.97 -22.99
C THR A 328 -14.11 -5.83 -22.17
N ILE A 329 -13.90 -5.48 -20.90
CA ILE A 329 -13.08 -6.27 -19.98
C ILE A 329 -13.77 -7.61 -19.70
N GLN A 330 -13.04 -8.70 -19.94
CA GLN A 330 -13.50 -10.09 -19.77
C GLN A 330 -12.91 -10.77 -18.52
N GLY A 331 -11.76 -10.31 -18.04
CA GLY A 331 -11.06 -10.97 -16.93
C GLY A 331 -9.58 -10.63 -16.89
N LEU A 332 -8.79 -11.61 -16.44
CA LEU A 332 -7.35 -11.60 -16.46
C LEU A 332 -6.81 -12.71 -17.35
N THR A 333 -5.65 -12.48 -17.96
CA THR A 333 -4.86 -13.53 -18.60
C THR A 333 -4.15 -14.37 -17.53
N PRO A 334 -3.64 -15.59 -17.85
CA PRO A 334 -2.90 -16.41 -16.89
C PRO A 334 -1.68 -15.70 -16.29
N SER A 335 -1.11 -14.73 -17.01
CA SER A 335 0.01 -13.88 -16.57
C SER A 335 -0.43 -12.71 -15.68
N GLY A 336 -1.74 -12.51 -15.52
CA GLY A 336 -2.32 -11.48 -14.68
C GLY A 336 -2.56 -10.14 -15.37
N TYR A 337 -2.47 -10.05 -16.70
CA TYR A 337 -2.83 -8.84 -17.43
C TYR A 337 -4.34 -8.78 -17.65
N LEU A 338 -4.90 -7.60 -17.96
CA LEU A 338 -6.32 -7.51 -18.25
C LEU A 338 -6.62 -8.13 -19.61
N LEU A 339 -7.58 -9.05 -19.62
CA LEU A 339 -8.13 -9.64 -20.82
C LEU A 339 -9.34 -8.81 -21.26
N ALA A 340 -9.31 -8.31 -22.48
CA ALA A 340 -10.42 -7.56 -23.06
C ALA A 340 -10.77 -8.09 -24.46
N ALA A 341 -11.99 -7.83 -24.90
CA ALA A 341 -12.46 -8.21 -26.23
C ALA A 341 -13.16 -7.03 -26.91
N THR A 342 -12.89 -6.81 -28.20
CA THR A 342 -13.61 -5.87 -29.06
C THR A 342 -15.02 -6.40 -29.36
N ASP A 343 -15.89 -5.53 -29.91
CA ASP A 343 -17.26 -5.90 -30.29
C ASP A 343 -17.30 -6.98 -31.41
N ASP A 344 -16.24 -7.10 -32.23
CA ASP A 344 -16.07 -8.17 -33.24
C ASP A 344 -15.43 -9.45 -32.69
N GLY A 345 -15.18 -9.52 -31.37
CA GLY A 345 -14.69 -10.72 -30.67
C GLY A 345 -13.18 -10.92 -30.71
N GLN A 346 -12.40 -9.95 -31.21
CA GLN A 346 -10.94 -10.00 -31.13
C GLN A 346 -10.50 -9.77 -29.68
N ILE A 347 -9.58 -10.62 -29.22
CA ILE A 347 -9.06 -10.56 -27.87
C ILE A 347 -7.80 -9.69 -27.85
N CYS A 348 -7.70 -8.81 -26.86
CA CYS A 348 -6.48 -8.06 -26.57
C CYS A 348 -6.07 -8.18 -25.09
N GLU A 349 -4.77 -8.06 -24.86
CA GLU A 349 -4.17 -8.05 -23.53
C GLU A 349 -3.74 -6.62 -23.18
N LEU A 350 -4.17 -6.13 -22.01
CA LEU A 350 -3.93 -4.76 -21.58
C LEU A 350 -2.94 -4.73 -20.40
N HIS A 351 -1.86 -3.96 -20.57
CA HIS A 351 -0.79 -3.84 -19.58
C HIS A 351 -1.02 -2.69 -18.57
N PRO A 352 -0.47 -2.77 -17.34
CA PRO A 352 -0.73 -1.82 -16.25
C PRO A 352 -0.36 -0.36 -16.52
N ASP A 353 0.68 -0.13 -17.33
CA ASP A 353 1.31 1.18 -17.46
C ASP A 353 0.94 1.90 -18.76
N GLY A 354 0.06 1.30 -19.58
CA GLY A 354 -0.40 1.83 -20.86
C GLY A 354 -1.82 2.41 -20.86
N ASN A 355 -2.61 2.20 -19.79
CA ASN A 355 -4.06 2.42 -19.84
C ASN A 355 -4.55 3.44 -18.80
N ARG A 356 -5.44 4.35 -19.22
CA ARG A 356 -6.19 5.24 -18.34
C ARG A 356 -7.66 4.84 -18.38
N TYR A 357 -8.18 4.41 -17.25
CA TYR A 357 -9.62 4.16 -17.06
C TYR A 357 -10.26 5.49 -16.64
N THR A 358 -11.08 6.07 -17.52
CA THR A 358 -11.91 7.26 -17.21
C THR A 358 -13.05 6.91 -16.29
#